data_AF-A0A2H9UI23-F1
#
_entry.id   AF-A0A2H9UI23-F1
#
_cell.length_a   1.000
_cell.length_b   1.000
_cell.length_c   1.000
_cell.angle_alpha   90.00
_cell.angle_beta   90.00
_cell.angle_gamma   90.00
#
_symmetry.space_group_name_H-M   'P 1'
#
loop_
_entity.id
_entity.type
_entity.pdbx_description
1 polymer ?
#
loop_
_entity_poly.entity_id
_entity_poly.type
_entity_poly.pdbx_seq_one_letter_code
_entity_poly.pdbx_strand_id
1 'polypeptide(L)' 'MLITMSDKEIQRLAVLQDVRDQSITQVRAAEILNLSTRQITRLLQ' A
#
# COMPACT_ATOMS: atom_id res chain seq x y z
N MET A 1 13.86 11.01 -17.80
CA MET A 1 12.88 11.70 -16.95
C MET A 1 12.93 11.04 -15.59
N LEU A 2 13.56 11.69 -14.60
CA LEU A 2 13.76 11.10 -13.27
C LEU A 2 12.46 11.26 -12.49
N ILE A 3 11.68 10.20 -12.35
CA ILE A 3 10.43 10.23 -11.57
C ILE A 3 10.84 10.29 -10.09
N THR A 4 10.92 11.49 -9.53
CA THR A 4 11.04 11.66 -8.08
C THR A 4 9.69 11.32 -7.47
N MET A 5 9.48 10.05 -7.13
CA MET A 5 8.33 9.64 -6.33
C MET A 5 8.46 10.25 -4.94
N SER A 6 7.35 10.72 -4.38
CA SER A 6 7.34 11.13 -2.98
C SER A 6 7.59 9.91 -2.10
N ASP A 7 8.31 10.06 -0.98
CA ASP A 7 8.50 8.97 0.01
C ASP A 7 7.18 8.28 0.40
N LYS A 8 6.08 9.05 0.41
CA LYS A 8 4.72 8.56 0.66
C LYS A 8 4.23 7.58 -0.41
N GLU A 9 4.58 7.80 -1.68
CA GLU A 9 4.22 6.90 -2.78
C GLU A 9 5.06 5.63 -2.76
N ILE A 10 6.36 5.75 -2.46
CA ILE A 10 7.27 4.61 -2.28
C ILE A 10 6.76 3.71 -1.15
N GLN A 11 6.45 4.31 0.02
CA GLN A 11 5.91 3.58 1.16
C GLN A 11 4.57 2.91 0.82
N ARG A 12 3.70 3.59 0.07
CA ARG A 12 2.43 3.01 -0.37
C ARG A 12 2.61 1.80 -1.28
N LEU A 13 3.55 1.89 -2.22
CA LEU A 13 3.87 0.78 -3.11
C LEU A 13 4.44 -0.41 -2.34
N ALA A 14 5.36 -0.17 -1.41
CA ALA A 14 5.93 -1.23 -0.57
C ALA A 14 4.85 -1.97 0.24
N VAL A 15 3.98 -1.22 0.92
CA VAL A 15 2.90 -1.80 1.74
C VAL A 15 1.89 -2.59 0.89
N LEU A 16 1.58 -2.12 -0.33
CA LEU A 16 0.70 -2.86 -1.24
C LEU A 16 1.36 -4.14 -1.77
N GLN A 17 2.68 -4.13 -2.00
CA GLN A 17 3.44 -5.33 -2.33
C GLN A 17 3.42 -6.33 -1.17
N ASP A 18 3.65 -5.89 0.06
CA ASP A 18 3.61 -6.75 1.24
C ASP A 18 2.24 -7.45 1.42
N VAL A 19 1.14 -6.79 1.02
CA VAL A 19 -0.19 -7.43 1.03
C VAL A 19 -0.32 -8.49 -0.06
N ARG A 20 0.22 -8.21 -1.25
CA ARG A 20 0.18 -9.15 -2.40
C ARG A 20 1.04 -10.38 -2.13
N ASP A 21 2.18 -10.18 -1.48
CA ASP A 21 3.11 -11.24 -1.06
C ASP A 21 2.62 -11.97 0.20
N GLN A 22 1.44 -11.61 0.72
CA GLN A 22 0.84 -12.15 1.93
C GLN A 22 1.69 -11.97 3.21
N SER A 23 2.71 -11.11 3.14
CA SER A 23 3.56 -10.72 4.27
C SER A 23 2.78 -9.95 5.34
N ILE A 24 1.76 -9.17 4.94
CA ILE A 24 0.83 -8.49 5.85
C ILE A 24 -0.61 -8.61 5.37
N THR A 25 -1.57 -8.45 6.29
CA THR A 25 -2.99 -8.46 5.95
C THR A 25 -3.47 -7.11 5.40
N GLN A 26 -4.58 -7.11 4.64
CA GLN A 26 -5.23 -5.87 4.18
C GLN A 26 -5.63 -4.94 5.33
N VAL A 27 -5.97 -5.50 6.50
CA VAL A 27 -6.27 -4.73 7.72
C VAL A 27 -5.01 -4.01 8.20
N ARG A 28 -3.87 -4.70 8.24
CA ARG A 28 -2.61 -4.09 8.65
C ARG A 28 -2.11 -3.03 7.68
N ALA A 29 -2.28 -3.25 6.37
CA ALA A 29 -1.97 -2.25 5.35
C ALA A 29 -2.87 -1.01 5.44
N ALA A 30 -4.15 -1.19 5.79
CA ALA A 30 -5.08 -0.09 6.02
C ALA A 30 -4.61 0.79 7.19
N GLU A 31 -4.15 0.18 8.29
CA GLU A 31 -3.54 0.91 9.43
C GLU A 31 -2.28 1.67 9.02
N ILE A 32 -1.35 1.03 8.31
CA ILE A 32 -0.06 1.64 7.91
C ILE A 32 -0.27 2.82 6.96
N LEU A 33 -1.19 2.68 6.00
CA LEU A 33 -1.46 3.70 4.99
C LEU A 33 -2.48 4.75 5.45
N ASN A 34 -3.04 4.60 6.65
CA ASN A 34 -4.17 5.39 7.14
C ASN A 34 -5.33 5.43 6.12
N LEU A 35 -5.64 4.25 5.57
CA LEU A 35 -6.71 4.03 4.60
C LEU A 35 -7.76 3.08 5.19
N SER A 36 -8.94 3.04 4.59
CA SER A 36 -9.89 1.97 4.87
C SER A 36 -9.49 0.69 4.15
N THR A 37 -9.84 -0.47 4.72
CA THR A 37 -9.68 -1.77 4.07
C THR A 37 -10.30 -1.81 2.67
N ARG A 38 -11.45 -1.16 2.47
CA ARG A 38 -12.10 -1.01 1.15
C ARG A 38 -11.21 -0.26 0.14
N GLN A 39 -10.52 0.78 0.58
CA GLN A 39 -9.58 1.50 -0.27
C GLN A 39 -8.38 0.63 -0.60
N ILE A 40 -7.88 -0.18 0.33
CA ILE A 40 -6.82 -1.17 0.06
C ILE A 40 -7.30 -2.20 -0.98
N THR A 41 -8.49 -2.78 -0.83
CA THR A 41 -9.05 -3.72 -1.81
C THR A 41 -9.12 -3.10 -3.21
N ARG A 42 -9.55 -1.84 -3.32
CA ARG A 42 -9.60 -1.12 -4.61
C ARG A 42 -8.23 -0.82 -5.20
N LEU A 43 -7.18 -0.74 -4.40
CA LEU A 43 -5.79 -0.54 -4.87
C LEU A 43 -5.13 -1.86 -5.28
N LEU A 44 -5.67 -2.99 -4.84
CA LEU A 44 -5.18 -4.33 -5.16
C LEU A 44 -5.89 -4.95 -6.37
N GLN A 45 -7.11 -4.48 -6.68
CA GLN A 45 -7.83 -4.73 -7.93
C GLN A 45 -7.12 -4.06 -9.11
#